data_AF-A0A1F4C7U8-F1
#
_entry.id   AF-A0A1F4C7U8-F1
#
_cell.length_a   1.000
_cell.length_b   1.000
_cell.length_c   1.000
_cell.angle_alpha   90.00
_cell.angle_beta   90.00
_cell.angle_gamma   90.00
#
_symmetry.space_group_name_H-M   'P 1'
#
loop_
_entity.id
_entity.type
_entity.pdbx_description
1 polymer ?
#
loop_
_entity_poly.entity_id
_entity_poly.type
_entity_poly.pdbx_seq_one_letter_code
_entity_poly.pdbx_strand_id
1 'polypeptide(L)'
;MAAVKANQAFLAGVPPVSFQNGVRSDALVATVFPAQQLVSAVVNIHANYLAPGTVTLLYPGPLVIGRPFGSNDDRVEAIAAILVEMVHQVERTGQFWPVGALRAAIGAAAGPAGAVARQR
;
A
#
# COMPACT_ATOMS: atom_id res chain seq x y z
N MET A 1 -8.39 -14.05 3.21
CA MET A 1 -9.79 -13.57 3.08
C MET A 1 -10.46 -13.18 4.39
N ALA A 2 -10.26 -13.89 5.52
CA ALA A 2 -10.91 -13.54 6.80
C ALA A 2 -10.64 -12.10 7.25
N ALA A 3 -9.39 -11.63 7.19
CA ALA A 3 -9.02 -10.27 7.57
C ALA A 3 -9.71 -9.18 6.73
N VAL A 4 -9.78 -9.38 5.40
CA VAL A 4 -10.44 -8.43 4.48
C VAL A 4 -11.94 -8.32 4.79
N LYS A 5 -12.61 -9.46 4.98
CA LYS A 5 -14.04 -9.49 5.31
C LYS A 5 -14.33 -8.86 6.68
N ALA A 6 -13.51 -9.16 7.69
CA ALA A 6 -13.68 -8.63 9.05
C ALA A 6 -13.55 -7.10 9.12
N ASN A 7 -12.89 -6.47 8.14
CA ASN A 7 -12.61 -5.03 8.14
C ASN A 7 -13.35 -4.28 7.02
N GLN A 8 -14.24 -4.92 6.27
CA GLN A 8 -14.83 -4.37 5.05
C GLN A 8 -15.51 -3.01 5.27
N ALA A 9 -16.24 -2.83 6.38
CA ALA A 9 -16.91 -1.57 6.70
C ALA A 9 -15.94 -0.39 6.85
N PHE A 10 -14.76 -0.63 7.42
CA PHE A 10 -13.72 0.40 7.62
C PHE A 10 -12.92 0.70 6.35
N LEU A 11 -12.94 -0.21 5.39
CA LEU A 11 -12.21 -0.12 4.13
C LEU A 11 -13.05 0.45 2.98
N ALA A 12 -14.33 0.75 3.23
CA ALA A 12 -15.22 1.33 2.23
C ALA A 12 -14.68 2.67 1.72
N GLY A 13 -14.50 2.80 0.40
CA GLY A 13 -14.00 4.02 -0.25
C GLY A 13 -12.48 4.24 -0.12
N VAL A 14 -11.77 3.34 0.57
CA VAL A 14 -10.30 3.35 0.65
C VAL A 14 -9.76 2.35 -0.37
N PRO A 15 -8.81 2.73 -1.25
CA PRO A 15 -8.22 1.79 -2.20
C PRO A 15 -7.33 0.78 -1.45
N PRO A 16 -7.67 -0.52 -1.42
CA PRO A 16 -6.79 -1.51 -0.81
C PRO A 16 -5.58 -1.79 -1.71
N VAL A 17 -4.41 -1.88 -1.10
CA VAL A 17 -3.16 -2.30 -1.76
C VAL A 17 -2.80 -3.70 -1.27
N SER A 18 -2.78 -4.69 -2.16
CA SER A 18 -2.34 -6.05 -1.86
C SER A 18 -0.83 -6.19 -2.08
N PHE A 19 -0.13 -6.84 -1.15
CA PHE A 19 1.30 -7.20 -1.25
C PHE A 19 1.53 -8.72 -1.19
N GLN A 20 0.44 -9.49 -1.17
CA GLN A 20 0.49 -10.92 -0.91
C GLN A 20 1.10 -11.65 -2.11
N ASN A 21 2.13 -12.45 -1.86
CA ASN A 21 2.67 -13.37 -2.84
C ASN A 21 1.64 -14.44 -3.20
N GLY A 22 1.69 -14.92 -4.45
CA GLY A 22 0.87 -16.03 -4.93
C GLY A 22 -0.09 -15.66 -6.05
N VAL A 23 -0.56 -16.68 -6.78
CA VAL A 23 -1.45 -16.51 -7.92
C VAL A 23 -2.89 -16.34 -7.42
N ARG A 24 -3.67 -15.41 -8.02
CA ARG A 24 -5.11 -15.18 -7.77
C ARG A 24 -5.48 -14.36 -6.52
N SER A 25 -4.52 -13.80 -5.78
CA SER A 25 -4.82 -12.95 -4.61
C SER A 25 -5.78 -11.81 -4.99
N ASP A 26 -5.49 -11.10 -6.08
CA ASP A 26 -6.31 -9.97 -6.53
C ASP A 26 -7.71 -10.39 -6.98
N ALA A 27 -7.84 -11.57 -7.60
CA ALA A 27 -9.14 -12.13 -7.96
C ALA A 27 -9.99 -12.48 -6.73
N LEU A 28 -9.36 -12.96 -5.65
CA LEU A 28 -10.06 -13.23 -4.39
C LEU A 28 -10.48 -11.93 -3.69
N VAL A 29 -9.64 -10.90 -3.68
CA VAL A 29 -9.97 -9.59 -3.10
C VAL A 29 -11.08 -8.90 -3.90
N ALA A 30 -11.11 -9.08 -5.22
CA ALA A 30 -12.18 -8.59 -6.10
C ALA A 30 -13.57 -9.19 -5.82
N THR A 31 -13.67 -10.26 -5.01
CA THR A 31 -14.96 -10.77 -4.52
C THR A 31 -15.55 -9.93 -3.38
N VAL A 32 -14.77 -9.02 -2.80
CA VAL A 32 -15.17 -8.19 -1.65
C VAL A 32 -15.17 -6.70 -2.01
N PHE A 33 -14.27 -6.26 -2.90
CA PHE A 33 -14.18 -4.88 -3.37
C PHE A 33 -14.36 -4.79 -4.89
N PRO A 34 -14.86 -3.66 -5.41
CA PRO A 34 -14.85 -3.40 -6.84
C PRO A 34 -13.44 -3.52 -7.42
N ALA A 35 -13.30 -4.21 -8.55
CA ALA A 35 -12.01 -4.44 -9.20
C ALA A 35 -11.26 -3.13 -9.50
N GLN A 36 -11.98 -2.04 -9.79
CA GLN A 36 -11.42 -0.72 -10.08
C GLN A 36 -10.85 -0.01 -8.84
N GLN A 37 -11.14 -0.49 -7.62
CA GLN A 37 -10.54 0.05 -6.40
C GLN A 37 -9.22 -0.64 -6.05
N LEU A 38 -8.95 -1.80 -6.65
CA LEU A 38 -7.81 -2.61 -6.27
C LEU A 38 -6.50 -2.06 -6.84
N VAL A 39 -5.50 -2.06 -5.97
CA VAL A 39 -4.10 -1.84 -6.28
C VAL A 39 -3.33 -3.08 -5.81
N SER A 40 -2.35 -3.51 -6.60
CA SER A 40 -1.54 -4.69 -6.35
C SER A 40 -0.07 -4.31 -6.36
N ALA A 41 0.72 -5.05 -5.59
CA ALA A 41 2.14 -4.84 -5.42
C ALA A 41 2.92 -6.11 -5.69
N VAL A 42 4.00 -5.99 -6.45
CA VAL A 42 5.04 -7.03 -6.57
C VAL A 42 6.23 -6.58 -5.75
N VAL A 43 6.55 -7.35 -4.71
CA VAL A 43 7.66 -7.09 -3.80
C VAL A 43 8.84 -7.94 -4.25
N ASN A 44 9.87 -7.31 -4.82
CA ASN A 44 11.11 -7.99 -5.20
C ASN A 44 12.25 -7.58 -4.26
N ILE A 45 11.99 -7.66 -2.96
CA ILE A 45 12.89 -7.26 -1.88
C ILE A 45 13.07 -8.45 -0.94
N HIS A 46 14.31 -8.69 -0.50
CA HIS A 46 14.61 -9.72 0.50
C HIS A 46 15.03 -9.07 1.81
N ALA A 47 14.24 -9.26 2.86
CA ALA A 47 14.50 -8.73 4.19
C ALA A 47 14.10 -9.71 5.30
N ASN A 48 14.78 -9.62 6.44
CA ASN A 48 14.48 -10.36 7.67
C ASN A 48 13.95 -9.41 8.74
N TYR A 49 12.94 -9.87 9.48
CA TYR A 49 12.42 -9.19 10.66
C TYR A 49 12.52 -10.15 11.85
N LEU A 50 13.59 -10.01 12.65
CA LEU A 50 13.91 -10.94 13.74
C LEU A 50 13.65 -10.33 15.13
N ALA A 51 13.48 -9.01 15.22
CA ALA A 51 13.19 -8.31 16.47
C ALA A 51 12.28 -7.09 16.22
N PRO A 52 11.41 -6.72 17.18
CA PRO A 52 10.55 -5.56 17.05
C PRO A 52 11.31 -4.28 16.69
N GLY A 53 10.84 -3.57 15.66
CA GLY A 53 11.42 -2.30 15.24
C GLY A 53 12.74 -2.38 14.48
N THR A 54 13.25 -3.59 14.16
CA THR A 54 14.49 -3.76 13.38
C THR A 54 14.28 -4.70 12.20
N VAL A 55 14.62 -4.23 11.01
CA VAL A 55 14.62 -5.00 9.76
C VAL A 55 16.05 -5.08 9.23
N THR A 56 16.47 -6.26 8.78
CA THR A 56 17.73 -6.46 8.07
C THR A 56 17.43 -6.70 6.60
N LEU A 57 17.93 -5.83 5.72
CA LEU A 57 17.82 -6.02 4.28
C LEU A 57 18.95 -6.94 3.80
N LEU A 58 18.60 -8.03 3.10
CA LEU A 58 19.57 -8.97 2.54
C LEU A 58 19.91 -8.56 1.10
N TYR A 59 18.88 -8.28 0.30
CA TYR A 59 19.02 -7.81 -1.07
C TYR A 59 18.00 -6.70 -1.36
N PRO A 60 18.45 -5.51 -1.78
CA PRO A 60 17.54 -4.47 -2.27
C PRO A 60 16.92 -4.90 -3.60
N GLY A 61 15.76 -4.35 -3.91
CA GLY A 61 15.12 -4.56 -5.19
C GLY A 61 13.80 -3.80 -5.31
N PRO A 62 13.15 -3.85 -6.49
CA PRO A 62 12.03 -2.97 -6.75
C PRO A 62 10.77 -3.39 -5.96
N LEU A 63 10.06 -2.39 -5.45
CA LEU A 63 8.64 -2.48 -5.14
C LEU A 63 7.85 -1.92 -6.33
N VAL A 64 7.11 -2.77 -7.02
CA VAL A 64 6.28 -2.36 -8.17
C VAL A 64 4.84 -2.28 -7.72
N ILE A 65 4.20 -1.12 -7.93
CA ILE A 65 2.78 -0.88 -7.60
C ILE A 65 2.01 -0.65 -8.89
N GLY A 66 0.82 -1.25 -9.01
CA GLY A 66 -0.02 -1.05 -10.18
C GLY A 66 -1.44 -1.59 -10.01
N ARG A 67 -2.23 -1.53 -11.07
CA ARG A 67 -3.55 -2.15 -11.10
C ARG A 67 -3.49 -3.60 -11.58
N PRO A 68 -4.14 -4.53 -10.87
CA PRO A 68 -4.31 -5.89 -11.37
C PRO A 68 -5.34 -5.96 -12.51
N PHE A 69 -6.26 -4.99 -12.58
CA PHE A 69 -7.37 -4.96 -13.53
C PHE A 69 -7.49 -3.57 -14.20
N GLY A 70 -6.60 -3.27 -15.15
CA GLY A 70 -6.64 -2.04 -15.96
C GLY A 70 -5.36 -1.22 -15.88
N SER A 71 -5.44 0.03 -16.34
CA SER A 71 -4.31 0.98 -16.38
C SER A 71 -4.18 1.76 -15.08
N ASN A 72 -2.95 2.12 -14.72
CA ASN A 72 -2.68 3.03 -13.61
C ASN A 72 -3.29 4.42 -13.89
N ASP A 73 -3.74 5.06 -12.81
CA ASP A 73 -4.22 6.44 -12.79
C ASP A 73 -3.38 7.27 -11.79
N ASP A 74 -3.62 8.57 -11.72
CA ASP A 74 -2.91 9.49 -10.81
C ASP A 74 -2.94 9.03 -9.35
N ARG A 75 -4.02 8.35 -8.94
CA ARG A 75 -4.14 7.82 -7.58
C ARG A 75 -3.19 6.65 -7.35
N VAL A 76 -3.06 5.74 -8.32
CA VAL A 76 -2.08 4.64 -8.25
C VAL A 76 -0.66 5.17 -8.24
N GLU A 77 -0.34 6.15 -9.08
CA GLU A 77 0.99 6.77 -9.12
C GLU A 77 1.33 7.47 -7.79
N ALA A 78 0.38 8.18 -7.17
CA ALA A 78 0.58 8.78 -5.86
C ALA A 78 0.78 7.73 -4.74
N ILE A 79 0.04 6.63 -4.78
CA ILE A 79 0.22 5.50 -3.85
C ILE A 79 1.62 4.88 -4.05
N ALA A 80 2.02 4.66 -5.30
CA ALA A 80 3.32 4.11 -5.65
C ALA A 80 4.46 4.99 -5.11
N ALA A 81 4.40 6.30 -5.33
CA ALA A 81 5.40 7.25 -4.87
C ALA A 81 5.60 7.21 -3.35
N ILE A 82 4.52 7.17 -2.58
CA ILE A 82 4.60 7.10 -1.10
C ILE A 82 5.23 5.77 -0.66
N LEU A 83 4.73 4.65 -1.18
CA LEU A 83 5.18 3.33 -0.75
C LEU A 83 6.64 3.05 -1.12
N VAL A 84 7.06 3.45 -2.33
CA VAL A 84 8.44 3.31 -2.78
C VAL A 84 9.39 4.14 -1.90
N GLU A 85 9.02 5.39 -1.59
CA GLU A 85 9.86 6.22 -0.72
C GLU A 85 9.95 5.67 0.72
N MET A 86 8.87 5.10 1.24
CA MET A 86 8.90 4.41 2.54
C MET A 86 9.89 3.24 2.56
N VAL A 87 9.95 2.46 1.47
CA VAL A 87 10.95 1.40 1.31
C VAL A 87 12.35 1.99 1.26
N HIS A 88 12.59 2.97 0.39
CA HIS A 88 13.91 3.62 0.27
C HIS A 88 14.39 4.24 1.59
N GLN A 89 13.50 4.73 2.44
CA GLN A 89 13.88 5.20 3.77
C GLN A 89 14.47 4.07 4.62
N VAL A 90 13.80 2.91 4.66
CA VAL A 90 14.28 1.75 5.41
C VAL A 90 15.60 1.25 4.84
N GLU A 91 15.75 1.23 3.53
CA GLU A 91 17.01 0.83 2.89
C GLU A 91 18.17 1.77 3.24
N ARG A 92 17.92 3.08 3.28
CA ARG A 92 18.95 4.10 3.60
C ARG A 92 19.29 4.19 5.08
N THR A 93 18.30 3.99 5.96
CA THR A 93 18.42 4.37 7.38
C THR A 93 18.14 3.24 8.36
N GLY A 94 17.55 2.12 7.90
CA GLY A 94 17.04 1.06 8.76
C GLY A 94 15.81 1.45 9.58
N GLN A 95 15.23 2.64 9.37
CA GLN A 95 14.12 3.17 10.15
C GLN A 95 12.84 3.30 9.34
N PHE A 96 11.71 3.04 9.99
CA PHE A 96 10.39 3.28 9.42
C PHE A 96 9.98 4.75 9.54
N TRP A 97 9.07 5.18 8.66
CA TRP A 97 8.41 6.46 8.82
C TRP A 97 7.59 6.53 10.12
N PRO A 98 7.63 7.64 10.86
CA PRO A 98 6.68 7.88 11.93
C PRO A 98 5.27 8.07 11.32
N VAL A 99 4.24 7.67 12.07
CA VAL A 99 2.83 7.75 11.63
C VAL A 99 2.45 9.17 11.21
N GLY A 100 3.00 10.21 11.86
CA GLY A 100 2.78 11.61 11.49
C GLY A 100 3.26 11.95 10.08
N ALA A 101 4.44 11.47 9.68
CA ALA A 101 4.98 11.68 8.34
C ALA A 101 4.14 10.95 7.27
N LEU A 102 3.75 9.71 7.56
CA LEU A 102 2.85 8.94 6.70
C LEU A 102 1.51 9.66 6.49
N ARG A 103 0.89 10.16 7.56
CA ARG A 103 -0.37 10.91 7.47
C ARG A 103 -0.23 12.18 6.64
N ALA A 104 0.87 12.92 6.82
CA ALA A 104 1.15 14.13 6.05
C ALA A 104 1.30 13.82 4.55
N ALA A 105 2.05 12.78 4.20
CA ALA A 105 2.24 12.34 2.82
C ALA A 105 0.92 11.91 2.15
N ILE A 106 0.10 11.12 2.86
CA ILE A 106 -1.24 10.73 2.38
C ILE A 106 -2.13 11.96 2.20
N GLY A 107 -2.10 12.91 3.13
CA GLY A 107 -2.85 14.16 3.04
C GLY A 107 -2.47 15.00 1.83
N ALA A 108 -1.17 15.11 1.55
CA ALA A 108 -0.65 15.80 0.38
C ALA A 108 -1.07 15.13 -0.94
N ALA A 109 -1.02 13.79 -1.01
CA ALA A 109 -1.43 13.02 -2.18
C ALA A 109 -2.96 13.04 -2.45
N ALA A 110 -3.78 13.25 -1.42
CA ALA A 110 -5.24 13.23 -1.56
C ALA A 110 -5.82 14.53 -2.18
N GLY A 111 -5.06 15.62 -2.23
CA GLY A 111 -5.53 16.93 -2.69
C GLY A 111 -6.68 17.52 -1.85
N PRO A 112 -7.16 18.75 -2.16
CA PRO A 112 -8.22 19.42 -1.40
C PRO A 112 -9.59 18.70 -1.42
N ALA A 113 -9.83 17.83 -2.40
CA ALA A 113 -11.07 17.05 -2.50
C ALA A 113 -11.19 15.90 -1.47
N GLY A 114 -10.06 15.40 -0.95
CA GLY A 114 -10.04 14.30 0.04
C GLY A 114 -10.38 14.71 1.48
N ALA A 115 -10.34 16.01 1.78
CA ALA A 115 -10.61 16.54 3.13
C ALA A 115 -12.12 16.60 3.45
N VAL A 116 -12.98 16.78 2.44
CA VAL A 116 -14.43 16.98 2.60
C VAL A 116 -15.17 15.68 2.98
N ALA A 117 -14.61 14.52 2.62
CA ALA A 117 -15.25 13.22 2.88
C ALA A 117 -15.09 12.71 4.32
N ARG A 118 -14.23 13.31 5.16
CA ARG A 118 -13.99 12.85 6.55
C ARG A 118 -14.80 13.59 7.63
N GLN A 119 -15.70 14.50 7.23
CA GLN A 119 -16.54 15.28 8.14
C GLN A 119 -18.02 14.84 8.15
N ARG A 120 -18.35 13.67 7.58
CA ARG A 120 -19.71 13.12 7.57
C ARG A 120 -19.74 11.72 8.17
#